data_AF-A0A3Q0IXD5-F1
#
_entry.id   AF-A0A3Q0IXD5-F1
#
_cell.length_a   1.000
_cell.length_b   1.000
_cell.length_c   1.000
_cell.angle_alpha   90.00
_cell.angle_beta   90.00
_cell.angle_gamma   90.00
#
_symmetry.space_group_name_H-M   'P 1'
#
loop_
_entity.id
_entity.type
_entity.pdbx_description
1 polymer ?
#
loop_
_entity_poly.entity_id
_entity_poly.type
_entity_poly.pdbx_seq_one_letter_code
_entity_poly.pdbx_strand_id
1 'polypeptide(L)' 'MSALQISFNSQEPNHGFIKEWTLMIHGTRDPPYSSLPVSDPHSKLAIVKKAHQDRLKMK' A
#
# COMPACT_ATOMS: atom_id res chain seq x y z
N MET A 1 1.04 -19.70 -12.93
CA MET A 1 1.90 -18.56 -12.53
C MET A 1 3.35 -19.03 -12.65
N SER A 2 4.14 -18.45 -13.56
CA SER A 2 5.57 -18.78 -13.69
C SER A 2 6.37 -17.81 -12.83
N ALA A 3 7.02 -18.32 -11.78
CA ALA A 3 7.96 -17.53 -10.98
C ALA A 3 9.32 -17.53 -11.67
N LEU A 4 9.92 -16.34 -11.85
CA LEU A 4 11.30 -16.22 -12.29
C LEU A 4 12.20 -16.51 -11.09
N GLN A 5 13.06 -17.52 -11.18
CA GLN A 5 14.05 -17.84 -10.15
C GLN A 5 15.46 -17.66 -10.68
N ILE A 6 16.34 -17.25 -9.77
CA ILE A 6 17.78 -17.13 -9.99
C ILE A 6 18.43 -18.22 -9.13
N SER A 7 19.35 -18.98 -9.72
CA SER A 7 20.15 -20.00 -9.05
C SER A 7 21.63 -19.78 -9.29
N PHE A 8 22.47 -20.11 -8.32
CA PHE A 8 23.92 -20.14 -8.51
C PHE A 8 24.32 -21.34 -9.39
N ASN A 9 25.23 -21.12 -10.34
CA ASN A 9 25.80 -22.18 -11.19
C ASN A 9 27.11 -22.72 -10.57
N SER A 10 27.04 -23.21 -9.33
CA SER A 10 28.19 -23.74 -8.60
C SER A 10 27.73 -24.72 -7.52
N GLN A 11 28.51 -25.77 -7.29
CA GLN A 11 28.31 -26.75 -6.21
C GLN A 11 29.00 -26.36 -4.90
N GLU A 12 29.80 -25.28 -4.91
CA GLU A 12 30.53 -24.78 -3.75
C GLU A 12 29.67 -23.80 -2.92
N PRO A 13 29.90 -23.68 -1.59
CA PRO A 13 29.25 -22.66 -0.77
C PRO A 13 29.53 -21.25 -1.28
N ASN A 14 28.46 -20.47 -1.51
CA ASN A 14 28.56 -19.07 -1.96
C ASN A 14 28.34 -18.12 -0.77
N HIS A 15 29.17 -17.08 -0.67
CA HIS A 15 29.07 -16.02 0.34
C HIS A 15 29.05 -14.65 -0.35
N GLY A 16 28.28 -13.70 0.20
CA GLY A 16 28.19 -12.35 -0.34
C GLY A 16 27.32 -11.45 0.51
N PHE A 17 27.22 -10.18 0.11
CA PHE A 17 26.42 -9.15 0.78
C PHE A 17 25.48 -8.50 -0.23
N ILE A 18 24.25 -8.17 0.21
CA ILE A 18 23.32 -7.34 -0.57
C ILE A 18 23.86 -5.91 -0.55
N LYS A 19 24.17 -5.37 -1.74
CA LYS A 19 24.67 -3.99 -1.86
C LYS A 19 23.54 -2.96 -1.84
N GLU A 20 22.42 -3.29 -2.44
CA GLU A 20 21.28 -2.40 -2.62
C GLU A 20 20.00 -3.22 -2.80
N TRP A 21 18.87 -2.67 -2.35
CA TRP A 21 17.55 -3.26 -2.54
C TRP A 21 16.53 -2.14 -2.75
N THR A 22 15.54 -2.41 -3.61
CA THR A 22 14.41 -1.50 -3.83
C THR A 22 13.13 -2.24 -3.51
N LEU A 23 12.38 -1.72 -2.54
CA LEU A 23 11.02 -2.16 -2.25
C LEU A 23 10.03 -1.12 -2.70
N MET A 24 9.14 -1.53 -3.60
CA MET A 24 8.02 -0.71 -4.03
C MET A 24 6.81 -1.00 -3.14
N ILE A 25 6.31 0.03 -2.47
CA ILE A 25 5.11 -0.04 -1.63
C ILE A 25 4.02 0.79 -2.29
N HIS A 26 2.86 0.19 -2.53
CA HIS A 26 1.67 0.89 -3.00
C HIS A 26 0.73 1.20 -1.83
N GLY A 27 0.06 2.35 -1.88
CA GLY A 27 -1.02 2.68 -0.94
C GLY A 27 -2.25 1.80 -1.17
N THR A 28 -3.20 1.85 -0.24
CA THR A 28 -4.50 1.18 -0.40
C THR A 28 -5.41 1.96 -1.33
N ARG A 29 -6.33 1.25 -2.00
CA ARG A 29 -7.40 1.88 -2.79
C ARG A 29 -8.32 2.74 -1.91
N ASP A 30 -8.61 2.25 -0.72
CA ASP A 30 -9.55 2.88 0.19
C ASP A 30 -8.82 3.90 1.09
N PRO A 31 -9.45 5.05 1.40
CA PRO A 31 -8.83 6.04 2.26
C PRO A 31 -8.58 5.52 3.67
N PRO A 32 -7.48 5.93 4.33
CA PRO A 32 -7.08 5.42 5.65
C PRO A 32 -8.08 5.81 6.75
N TYR A 33 -8.95 6.78 6.49
CA TYR A 33 -9.99 7.24 7.41
C TYR A 33 -11.33 6.53 7.23
N SER A 34 -11.50 5.66 6.23
CA SER A 34 -12.79 5.05 5.89
C SER A 34 -13.51 4.41 7.10
N SER A 35 -12.80 3.71 7.97
CA SER A 35 -13.33 3.05 9.17
C SER A 35 -13.38 3.91 10.44
N LEU A 36 -12.81 5.12 10.43
CA LEU A 36 -12.74 5.95 11.66
C LEU A 36 -14.11 6.52 12.05
N PRO A 37 -14.56 6.41 13.31
CA PRO A 37 -15.82 7.01 13.72
C PRO A 37 -15.76 8.54 13.64
N VAL A 38 -16.87 9.16 13.28
CA VAL A 38 -17.04 10.62 13.33
C VAL A 38 -17.79 10.96 14.59
N SER A 39 -17.14 11.61 15.55
CA SER A 39 -17.76 12.04 16.81
C SER A 39 -18.47 13.39 16.72
N ASP A 40 -18.02 14.27 15.81
CA ASP A 40 -18.57 15.62 15.59
C ASP A 40 -18.85 15.84 14.08
N PRO A 41 -20.10 16.16 13.67
CA PRO A 41 -20.47 16.45 12.28
C PRO A 41 -19.71 17.60 11.62
N HIS A 42 -19.16 18.53 12.39
CA HIS A 42 -18.38 19.67 11.90
C HIS A 42 -16.86 19.44 11.99
N SER A 43 -16.43 18.27 12.45
CA SER A 43 -15.01 17.92 12.48
C SER A 43 -14.41 17.85 11.08
N LYS A 44 -13.10 18.13 10.98
CA LYS A 44 -12.34 17.97 9.73
C LYS A 44 -12.53 16.57 9.11
N LEU A 45 -12.59 15.54 9.96
CA LEU A 45 -12.83 14.16 9.53
C LEU A 45 -14.21 13.96 8.90
N ALA A 46 -15.26 14.53 9.50
CA ALA A 46 -16.63 14.48 8.97
C ALA A 46 -16.72 15.11 7.57
N ILE A 47 -16.13 16.29 7.42
CA ILE A 47 -16.12 17.06 6.17
C ILE A 47 -15.39 16.27 5.08
N VAL A 48 -14.21 15.75 5.38
CA VAL A 48 -13.40 14.97 4.43
C VAL A 48 -14.11 13.68 4.01
N LYS A 49 -14.77 12.99 4.95
CA LYS A 49 -15.56 11.79 4.64
C LYS A 49 -16.75 12.10 3.74
N LYS A 50 -17.51 13.15 4.03
CA LYS A 50 -18.65 13.57 3.21
C LYS A 50 -18.22 13.92 1.78
N ALA A 51 -17.17 14.73 1.62
CA ALA A 51 -16.63 15.08 0.31
C ALA A 51 -16.16 13.84 -0.49
N HIS A 52 -15.54 12.85 0.18
CA HIS A 52 -15.13 11.61 -0.47
C HIS A 52 -16.34 10.78 -0.94
N GLN A 53 -17.39 10.68 -0.12
CA GLN A 53 -18.62 9.97 -0.46
C GLN A 53 -19.37 10.63 -1.61
N ASP A 54 -19.49 11.96 -1.61
CA ASP A 54 -20.18 12.70 -2.67
C ASP A 54 -19.48 12.52 -4.03
N ARG A 55 -18.14 12.52 -4.04
CA ARG A 55 -17.36 12.23 -5.25
C ARG A 55 -17.58 10.81 -5.78
N LEU A 56 -17.77 9.82 -4.91
CA LEU A 56 -18.06 8.45 -5.32
C LEU A 56 -19.46 8.31 -5.92
N LYS A 57 -20.44 9.07 -5.44
CA LYS A 57 -21.83 9.06 -5.97
C LYS A 57 -21.98 9.75 -7.33
N MET A 58 -21.03 10.60 -7.71
CA MET A 58 -21.02 11.31 -9.00
C MET A 58 -20.36 10.49 -10.13
N LYS A 59 -19.85 9.29 -9.84
CA LYS A 59 -19.36 8.32 -10.83
C LYS A 59 -20.40 7.24 -11.07
#